data_AF-A0A5C6UV71-F1
#
_entry.id   AF-A0A5C6UV71-F1
#
_cell.length_a   1.000
_cell.length_b   1.000
_cell.length_c   1.000
_cell.angle_alpha   90.00
_cell.angle_beta   90.00
_cell.angle_gamma   90.00
#
_symmetry.space_group_name_H-M   'P 1'
#
loop_
_entity.id
_entity.type
_entity.pdbx_description
1 polymer ?
#
loop_
_entity_poly.entity_id
_entity_poly.type
_entity_poly.pdbx_seq_one_letter_code
_entity_poly.pdbx_strand_id
1 'polypeptide(L)' 'MRATMYDILGIGFIAGSAYFFVRTVNFLAEADYVAALIALAVAFAVVRAGVDLSRLAVAASRED' A
#
# COMPACT_ATOMS: atom_id res chain seq x y z
N MET A 1 -1.83 -5.01 22.04
CA MET A 1 -2.89 -5.25 21.03
C MET A 1 -2.89 -4.21 19.91
N ARG A 2 -2.90 -2.90 20.21
CA ARG A 2 -2.83 -1.83 19.18
C ARG A 2 -1.57 -1.91 18.29
N ALA A 3 -0.39 -2.12 18.88
CA ALA A 3 0.86 -2.27 18.12
C ALA A 3 0.82 -3.43 17.12
N THR A 4 0.40 -4.63 17.55
CA THR A 4 0.26 -5.81 16.69
C THR A 4 -0.73 -5.57 15.53
N MET A 5 -1.80 -4.82 15.77
CA MET A 5 -2.75 -4.45 14.70
C MET A 5 -2.08 -3.55 13.65
N TYR A 6 -1.30 -2.55 14.09
CA TYR A 6 -0.56 -1.68 13.17
C TYR A 6 0.52 -2.43 12.38
N ASP A 7 1.20 -3.40 13.00
CA ASP A 7 2.18 -4.25 12.32
C ASP A 7 1.52 -5.12 11.23
N ILE A 8 0.39 -5.78 11.54
CA ILE A 8 -0.34 -6.60 10.57
C ILE A 8 -0.82 -5.74 9.39
N LEU A 9 -1.40 -4.56 9.69
CA LEU A 9 -1.83 -3.63 8.65
C LEU A 9 -0.65 -3.14 7.82
N GLY A 10 0.48 -2.83 8.45
CA GLY A 10 1.71 -2.42 7.77
C GLY A 10 2.21 -3.47 6.79
N ILE A 11 2.27 -4.74 7.21
CA ILE A 11 2.61 -5.87 6.33
C ILE A 11 1.60 -5.98 5.18
N GLY A 12 0.30 -5.81 5.47
CA GLY A 12 -0.76 -5.80 4.46
C GLY A 12 -0.57 -4.70 3.41
N PHE A 13 -0.23 -3.48 3.83
CA PHE A 13 0.06 -2.36 2.92
C PHE A 13 1.29 -2.62 2.05
N ILE A 14 2.35 -3.20 2.62
CA ILE A 14 3.54 -3.59 1.86
C ILE A 14 3.18 -4.65 0.81
N ALA A 15 2.52 -5.73 1.22
CA ALA A 15 2.09 -6.80 0.31
C ALA A 15 1.15 -6.29 -0.79
N GLY A 16 0.19 -5.43 -0.42
CA GLY A 16 -0.72 -4.78 -1.36
C GLY A 16 0.02 -3.92 -2.39
N SER A 17 0.97 -3.10 -1.93
CA SER A 17 1.77 -2.25 -2.84
C SER A 17 2.60 -3.09 -3.83
N ALA A 18 3.22 -4.18 -3.35
CA ALA A 18 3.96 -5.11 -4.20
C ALA A 18 3.05 -5.81 -5.22
N TYR A 19 1.87 -6.26 -4.80
CA TYR A 19 0.88 -6.89 -5.68
C TYR A 19 0.45 -5.96 -6.81
N PHE A 20 0.04 -4.73 -6.49
CA PHE A 20 -0.40 -3.78 -7.52
C PHE A 20 0.74 -3.33 -8.44
N PHE A 21 1.97 -3.26 -7.91
CA PHE A 21 3.14 -3.03 -8.73
C PHE A 21 3.34 -4.13 -9.78
N VAL A 22 3.35 -5.40 -9.37
CA VAL A 22 3.44 -6.54 -10.30
C VAL A 22 2.30 -6.53 -11.30
N ARG A 23 1.07 -6.22 -10.85
CA ARG A 23 -0.09 -6.15 -11.74
C ARG A 23 0.04 -5.05 -12.78
N THR A 24 0.58 -3.89 -12.40
CA THR A 24 0.88 -2.77 -13.31
C THR A 24 1.88 -3.20 -14.38
N VAL A 25 2.95 -3.89 -13.99
CA VAL A 25 3.98 -4.40 -14.92
C VAL A 25 3.35 -5.41 -15.90
N ASN A 26 2.51 -6.32 -15.43
CA ASN A 26 1.85 -7.31 -16.29
C ASN A 26 0.90 -6.65 -17.30
N PHE A 27 0.11 -5.66 -16.88
CA PHE A 27 -0.74 -4.91 -17.82
C PHE A 27 0.08 -4.16 -18.86
N LEU A 28 1.23 -3.61 -18.46
CA LEU A 28 2.13 -2.94 -19.39
C LEU A 28 2.76 -3.92 -20.40
N ALA A 29 3.10 -5.14 -19.96
CA ALA A 29 3.61 -6.21 -20.81
C ALA A 29 2.54 -6.72 -21.81
N GLU A 30 1.27 -6.70 -21.43
CA GLU A 30 0.12 -7.03 -22.27
C GLU A 30 -0.34 -5.85 -23.16
N ALA A 31 0.37 -4.72 -23.13
CA ALA A 31 0.02 -3.46 -23.80
C ALA A 31 -1.35 -2.87 -23.38
N ASP A 32 -1.89 -3.28 -22.23
CA ASP A 32 -3.09 -2.68 -21.64
C ASP A 32 -2.70 -1.45 -20.81
N TYR A 33 -2.47 -0.34 -21.50
CA TYR A 33 -2.03 0.90 -20.88
C TYR A 33 -3.08 1.52 -19.95
N VAL A 34 -4.37 1.30 -20.22
CA VAL A 34 -5.45 1.85 -19.39
C VAL A 34 -5.50 1.12 -18.05
N ALA A 35 -5.47 -0.22 -18.07
CA ALA A 35 -5.41 -0.99 -16.85
C ALA A 35 -4.12 -0.75 -16.08
N ALA A 36 -2.97 -0.61 -16.77
CA ALA A 36 -1.71 -0.27 -16.14
C ALA A 36 -1.77 1.09 -15.41
N LEU A 37 -2.35 2.11 -16.04
CA LEU A 37 -2.49 3.43 -15.43
C LEU A 37 -3.39 3.40 -14.18
N ILE A 38 -4.52 2.69 -14.26
CA ILE A 38 -5.43 2.52 -13.12
C ILE A 38 -4.75 1.75 -11.99
N ALA A 39 -4.07 0.64 -12.30
CA ALA A 39 -3.34 -0.15 -11.32
C ALA A 39 -2.23 0.66 -10.63
N LEU A 40 -1.53 1.51 -11.39
CA LEU A 40 -0.53 2.42 -10.84
C LEU A 40 -1.14 3.45 -9.89
N ALA A 41 -2.28 4.05 -10.24
CA ALA A 41 -2.98 4.98 -9.37
C ALA A 41 -3.44 4.32 -8.06
N VAL A 42 -3.94 3.08 -8.14
CA VAL A 42 -4.32 2.28 -6.96
C VAL A 42 -3.08 1.96 -6.13
N ALA A 43 -1.98 1.52 -6.74
CA ALA A 43 -0.73 1.25 -6.04
C ALA A 43 -0.25 2.49 -5.27
N PHE A 44 -0.30 3.66 -5.90
CA PHE A 44 0.06 4.92 -5.28
C PHE A 44 -0.84 5.26 -4.07
N ALA A 45 -2.15 5.08 -4.21
CA ALA A 45 -3.10 5.31 -3.12
C ALA A 45 -2.85 4.36 -1.93
N VAL A 46 -2.54 3.09 -2.20
CA VAL A 46 -2.19 2.09 -1.16
C VAL A 46 -0.93 2.51 -0.43
N VAL A 47 0.13 2.92 -1.14
CA VAL A 47 1.37 3.41 -0.51
C VAL A 47 1.08 4.66 0.35
N ARG A 48 0.30 5.61 -0.18
CA ARG A 48 -0.03 6.85 0.54
C ARG A 48 -0.79 6.57 1.83
N ALA A 49 -1.79 5.69 1.77
CA ALA A 49 -2.56 5.27 2.94
C ALA A 49 -1.70 4.51 3.96
N GLY A 50 -0.77 3.67 3.50
CA GLY A 50 0.21 3.00 4.36
C GLY A 50 1.09 4.00 5.12
N VAL A 51 1.60 5.03 4.45
CA VAL A 51 2.39 6.11 5.09
C VAL A 51 1.57 6.86 6.14
N ASP A 52 0.31 7.19 5.85
CA ASP A 52 -0.55 7.89 6.80
C ASP A 52 -0.86 6.99 8.02
N LEU A 53 -1.10 5.70 7.80
CA LEU A 53 -1.26 4.75 8.89
C LEU A 53 0.01 4.64 9.75
N SER A 54 1.20 4.57 9.15
CA SER A 54 2.46 4.53 9.90
C SER A 54 2.65 5.78 10.76
N ARG A 55 2.28 6.97 10.24
CA ARG A 55 2.31 8.21 11.02
C ARG A 55 1.35 8.17 12.21
N LEU A 56 0.13 7.64 12.01
CA LEU A 56 -0.85 7.46 13.08
C LEU A 56 -0.37 6.45 14.13
N ALA A 57 0.25 5.36 13.71
CA ALA A 57 0.81 4.35 14.62
C ALA A 57 1.91 4.95 15.50
N VAL A 58 2.82 5.75 14.92
CA VAL A 58 3.88 6.44 15.65
C VAL A 58 3.33 7.53 16.57
N ALA A 59 2.28 8.24 16.17
CA ALA A 59 1.63 9.23 17.04
C ALA A 59 0.97 8.54 18.24
N ALA A 60 0.21 7.46 18.00
CA ALA A 60 -0.44 6.69 19.04
C ALA A 60 0.55 6.06 20.03
N SER A 61 1.73 5.64 19.57
CA SER A 61 2.76 5.06 20.44
C SER A 61 3.51 6.09 21.30
N ARG A 62 3.27 7.40 21.12
CA ARG A 62 3.86 8.47 21.94
C ARG A 62 2.92 8.95 23.04
N GLU A 63 1.64 8.63 22.94
CA GLU A 63 0.59 8.99 23.91
C GLU A 63 0.41 7.93 25.00
N ASP A 64 0.87 6.69 24.74
CA ASP A 64 0.99 5.59 25.70
C ASP A 64 2.35 5.63 26.44
#